data_AF-A0A7J7S1L4-F1
#
_entry.id   AF-A0A7J7S1L4-F1
#
_cell.length_a   1.000
_cell.length_b   1.000
_cell.length_c   1.000
_cell.angle_alpha   90.00
_cell.angle_beta   90.00
_cell.angle_gamma   90.00
#
_symmetry.space_group_name_H-M   'P 1'
#
loop_
_entity.id
_entity.type
_entity.pdbx_description
1 polymer ?
#
loop_
_entity_poly.entity_id
_entity_poly.type
_entity_poly.pdbx_seq_one_letter_code
_entity_poly.pdbx_strand_id
1 'polypeptide(L)'
;MGQLTFAHRTRALQCLLYLADKETIESLFKKPIEEVKSYLKCITFLASFEMLNIPITYELFCNSPKEGMIKGLWKNHSHESMAVRLVTELCLEYKIYDLQLWNGLLQKLLGFNMIPYLRKVLTAISSIHSLWQVPYFSKAWQRVVQVPLLSASCPLSPSQLSDCCESLIAILECPVSDDLDMVGVARQYVQLELPAFALACLMLLPHSEKRHQHIKTFLNSCSPQVILQQLEEHMSTGQLAGFSHQIQNLVLNNIRNKKEFGILAKTKYFQVLKLHLINTNNITDLVNYLANEVSVDEASVFISEYSKHRGNPVPADAAPCEILKMFLNGS
;
A
#
# COMPACT_ATOMS: atom_id res chain seq x y z
N MET A 1 14.46 46.23 -18.80
CA MET A 1 14.77 45.16 -17.83
C MET A 1 13.57 44.24 -17.76
N GLY A 2 13.71 42.98 -18.14
CA GLY A 2 12.61 42.01 -18.04
C GLY A 2 12.24 41.78 -16.57
N GLN A 3 10.96 41.90 -16.23
CA GLN A 3 10.48 41.64 -14.88
C GLN A 3 10.70 40.15 -14.55
N LEU A 4 11.37 39.85 -13.43
CA LEU A 4 11.57 38.48 -12.97
C LEU A 4 10.19 37.84 -12.69
N THR A 5 9.85 36.80 -13.45
CA THR A 5 8.63 35.99 -13.32
C THR A 5 8.53 35.36 -11.93
N PHE A 6 7.32 34.99 -11.48
CA PHE A 6 7.16 34.30 -10.19
C PHE A 6 7.91 32.97 -10.13
N ALA A 7 7.98 32.21 -11.23
CA ALA A 7 8.72 30.94 -11.27
C ALA A 7 10.23 31.09 -10.95
N HIS A 8 10.86 32.17 -11.41
CA HIS A 8 12.26 32.47 -11.09
C HIS A 8 12.43 32.84 -9.61
N ARG A 9 11.51 33.64 -9.06
CA ARG A 9 11.53 34.03 -7.65
C ARG A 9 11.33 32.84 -6.72
N THR A 10 10.39 31.95 -7.05
CA THR A 10 10.13 30.71 -6.32
C THR A 10 11.38 29.84 -6.22
N ARG A 11 12.04 29.57 -7.36
CA ARG A 11 13.26 28.75 -7.39
C ARG A 11 14.39 29.38 -6.58
N ALA A 12 14.62 30.68 -6.74
CA ALA A 12 15.67 31.38 -6.01
C ALA A 12 15.44 31.34 -4.48
N LEU A 13 14.20 31.58 -4.03
CA LEU A 13 13.87 31.56 -2.61
C LEU A 13 13.88 30.13 -2.03
N GLN A 14 13.46 29.13 -2.80
CA GLN A 14 13.59 27.71 -2.40
C GLN A 14 15.06 27.31 -2.18
N CYS A 15 15.95 27.66 -3.11
CA CYS A 15 17.37 27.39 -2.95
C CYS A 15 17.93 28.06 -1.70
N LEU A 16 17.56 29.31 -1.45
CA LEU A 16 18.01 30.05 -0.27
C LEU A 16 17.54 29.40 1.04
N LEU A 17 16.27 29.00 1.13
CA LEU A 17 15.73 28.31 2.31
C LEU A 17 16.33 26.92 2.53
N TYR A 18 16.86 26.29 1.50
CA TYR A 18 17.54 24.99 1.60
C TYR A 18 18.99 25.13 2.06
N LEU A 19 19.67 26.21 1.67
CA LEU A 19 21.11 26.40 1.91
C LEU A 19 21.42 27.16 3.20
N ALA A 20 20.53 28.03 3.65
CA ALA A 20 20.76 28.89 4.81
C ALA A 20 19.99 28.41 6.05
N ASP A 21 20.58 28.65 7.22
CA ASP A 21 19.95 28.38 8.50
C ASP A 21 18.90 29.45 8.85
N LYS A 22 18.09 29.15 9.87
CA LYS A 22 16.99 30.03 10.30
C LYS A 22 17.46 31.44 10.61
N GLU A 23 18.57 31.57 11.33
CA GLU A 23 19.12 32.85 11.79
C GLU A 23 19.55 33.73 10.61
N THR A 24 20.22 33.15 9.61
CA THR A 24 20.60 33.86 8.38
C THR A 24 19.37 34.34 7.61
N ILE A 25 18.34 33.49 7.48
CA ILE A 25 17.10 33.84 6.78
C ILE A 25 16.37 34.99 7.49
N GLU A 26 16.18 34.89 8.81
CA GLU A 26 15.45 35.91 9.58
C GLU A 26 16.20 37.25 9.59
N SER A 27 17.54 37.22 9.64
CA SER A 27 18.38 38.41 9.53
C SER A 27 18.28 39.08 8.15
N LEU A 28 18.34 38.29 7.07
CA LEU A 28 18.28 38.79 5.70
C LEU A 28 16.92 39.42 5.36
N PHE A 29 15.82 38.73 5.71
CA PHE A 29 14.47 39.18 5.38
C PHE A 29 13.89 40.14 6.42
N LYS A 30 14.52 40.27 7.59
CA LYS A 30 14.02 41.02 8.75
C LYS A 30 12.59 40.60 9.13
N LYS A 31 12.30 39.32 8.98
CA LYS A 31 10.99 38.70 9.18
C LYS A 31 11.16 37.29 9.74
N PRO A 32 10.18 36.77 10.50
CA PRO A 32 10.18 35.38 10.92
C PRO A 32 10.26 34.42 9.74
N ILE A 33 10.96 33.30 9.90
CA ILE A 33 11.12 32.29 8.83
C ILE A 33 9.77 31.77 8.31
N GLU A 34 8.75 31.71 9.18
CA GLU A 34 7.40 31.27 8.81
C GLU A 34 6.70 32.26 7.87
N GLU A 35 6.95 33.57 7.99
CA GLU A 35 6.46 34.55 7.01
C GLU A 35 7.16 34.40 5.66
N VAL A 36 8.46 34.09 5.66
CA VAL A 36 9.23 33.85 4.43
C VAL A 36 8.74 32.59 3.72
N LYS A 37 8.46 31.51 4.47
CA LYS A 37 7.84 30.29 3.93
C LYS A 37 6.43 30.54 3.39
N SER A 38 5.62 31.34 4.09
CA SER A 38 4.29 31.75 3.64
C SER A 38 4.36 32.57 2.34
N TYR A 39 5.34 33.47 2.23
CA TYR A 39 5.59 34.21 1.01
C TYR A 39 6.00 33.28 -0.15
N LEU A 40 6.95 32.36 0.09
CA LEU A 40 7.37 31.37 -0.90
C LEU A 40 6.17 30.58 -1.46
N LYS A 41 5.29 30.14 -0.57
CA LYS A 41 4.08 29.41 -0.91
C LYS A 41 3.15 30.24 -1.80
N CYS A 42 2.89 31.50 -1.45
CA CYS A 42 2.08 32.40 -2.27
C CYS A 42 2.68 32.58 -3.66
N ILE A 43 3.98 32.86 -3.78
CA ILE A 43 4.62 33.03 -5.10
C ILE A 43 4.69 31.73 -5.91
N THR A 44 4.65 30.56 -5.26
CA THR A 44 4.54 29.27 -5.94
C THR A 44 3.18 29.10 -6.63
N PHE A 45 2.08 29.50 -5.96
CA PHE A 45 0.78 29.53 -6.63
C PHE A 45 0.73 30.58 -7.73
N LEU A 46 1.26 31.77 -7.49
CA LEU A 46 1.32 32.84 -8.50
C LEU A 46 2.10 32.40 -9.75
N ALA A 47 3.18 31.64 -9.60
CA ALA A 47 3.90 31.04 -10.72
C ALA A 47 3.02 30.08 -11.53
N SER A 48 2.11 29.36 -10.89
CA SER A 48 1.16 28.48 -11.57
C SER A 48 0.07 29.27 -12.30
N PHE A 49 -0.44 30.35 -11.72
CA PHE A 49 -1.36 31.28 -12.41
C PHE A 49 -0.68 31.94 -13.61
N GLU A 50 0.57 32.40 -13.45
CA GLU A 50 1.39 32.98 -14.53
C GLU A 50 1.59 31.99 -15.69
N MET A 51 1.88 30.73 -15.39
CA MET A 51 2.02 29.66 -16.40
C MET A 51 0.71 29.39 -17.17
N LEU A 52 -0.44 29.56 -16.51
CA LEU A 52 -1.77 29.43 -17.12
C LEU A 52 -2.22 30.73 -17.83
N ASN A 53 -1.36 31.75 -17.90
CA ASN A 53 -1.66 33.08 -18.42
C ASN A 53 -2.87 33.75 -17.72
N ILE A 54 -3.07 33.46 -16.44
CA ILE A 54 -4.13 34.06 -15.63
C ILE A 54 -3.56 35.25 -14.86
N PRO A 55 -3.99 36.49 -15.16
CA PRO A 55 -3.43 37.67 -14.53
C PRO A 55 -3.90 37.78 -13.08
N ILE A 56 -2.99 37.54 -12.14
CA ILE A 56 -3.23 37.73 -10.70
C ILE A 56 -2.00 38.35 -10.04
N THR A 57 -2.20 39.41 -9.26
CA THR A 57 -1.12 40.04 -8.50
C THR A 57 -0.98 39.39 -7.13
N TYR A 58 0.18 39.57 -6.50
CA TYR A 58 0.40 39.09 -5.13
C TYR A 58 -0.65 39.64 -4.14
N GLU A 59 -0.90 40.95 -4.20
CA GLU A 59 -1.90 41.60 -3.34
C GLU A 59 -3.30 41.03 -3.56
N LEU A 60 -3.70 40.85 -4.82
CA LEU A 60 -5.01 40.28 -5.15
C LEU A 60 -5.10 38.84 -4.64
N PHE A 61 -4.06 38.03 -4.86
CA PHE A 61 -4.04 36.65 -4.37
C PHE A 61 -4.15 36.60 -2.85
N CYS A 62 -3.38 37.40 -2.11
CA CYS A 62 -3.40 37.41 -0.64
C CYS A 62 -4.75 37.86 -0.08
N ASN A 63 -5.32 38.94 -0.62
CA ASN A 63 -6.50 39.59 -0.06
C ASN A 63 -7.84 39.00 -0.56
N SER A 64 -7.83 38.21 -1.64
CA SER A 64 -9.06 37.61 -2.17
C SER A 64 -9.55 36.43 -1.32
N PRO A 65 -10.89 36.25 -1.22
CA PRO A 65 -11.46 35.05 -0.62
C PRO A 65 -11.07 33.82 -1.47
N LYS A 66 -10.31 32.90 -0.85
CA LYS A 66 -9.69 31.77 -1.57
C LYS A 66 -10.73 30.85 -2.20
N GLU A 67 -11.83 30.59 -1.51
CA GLU A 67 -12.93 29.77 -2.04
C GLU A 67 -13.55 30.36 -3.31
N GLY A 68 -13.85 31.66 -3.33
CA GLY A 68 -14.39 32.33 -4.51
C GLY A 68 -13.42 32.29 -5.69
N MET A 69 -12.13 32.54 -5.43
CA MET A 69 -11.06 32.47 -6.44
C MET A 69 -10.92 31.06 -7.03
N ILE A 70 -10.92 30.02 -6.18
CA ILE A 70 -10.84 28.61 -6.58
C ILE A 70 -12.06 28.21 -7.41
N LYS A 71 -13.28 28.57 -6.98
CA LYS A 71 -14.52 28.30 -7.72
C LYS A 71 -14.53 29.02 -9.08
N GLY A 72 -14.01 30.26 -9.14
CA GLY A 72 -13.82 30.99 -10.40
C GLY A 72 -12.83 30.32 -11.34
N LEU A 73 -11.66 29.91 -10.83
CA LEU A 73 -10.64 29.17 -11.58
C LEU A 73 -11.20 27.86 -12.13
N TRP A 74 -11.92 27.09 -11.30
CA TRP A 74 -12.57 25.85 -11.70
C TRP A 74 -13.59 26.06 -12.83
N LYS A 75 -14.47 27.06 -12.68
CA LYS A 75 -15.51 27.35 -13.67
C LYS A 75 -14.94 27.68 -15.05
N ASN A 76 -13.82 28.41 -15.09
CA ASN A 76 -13.28 28.94 -16.34
C ASN A 76 -12.20 28.03 -16.97
N HIS A 77 -11.44 27.28 -16.16
CA HIS A 77 -10.25 26.55 -16.63
C HIS A 77 -10.26 25.03 -16.34
N SER A 78 -11.38 24.43 -15.90
CA SER A 78 -11.46 22.98 -15.63
C SER A 78 -11.27 22.06 -16.86
N HIS A 79 -11.11 22.63 -18.05
CA HIS A 79 -10.77 21.91 -19.27
C HIS A 79 -9.25 21.71 -19.44
N GLU A 80 -8.41 22.39 -18.65
CA GLU A 80 -6.96 22.28 -18.68
C GLU A 80 -6.45 21.46 -17.47
N SER A 81 -5.61 20.45 -17.72
CA SER A 81 -5.11 19.56 -16.65
C SER A 81 -4.30 20.30 -15.58
N MET A 82 -3.48 21.27 -15.99
CA MET A 82 -2.66 22.07 -15.08
C MET A 82 -3.50 23.01 -14.20
N ALA A 83 -4.61 23.54 -14.73
CA ALA A 83 -5.55 24.33 -13.94
C ALA A 83 -6.29 23.45 -12.93
N VAL A 84 -6.74 22.25 -13.33
CA VAL A 84 -7.35 21.29 -12.39
C VAL A 84 -6.39 20.90 -11.27
N ARG A 85 -5.11 20.68 -11.58
CA ARG A 85 -4.06 20.47 -10.57
C ARG A 85 -3.94 21.67 -9.63
N LEU A 86 -3.84 22.90 -10.17
CA LEU A 86 -3.76 24.11 -9.36
C LEU A 86 -4.97 24.28 -8.42
N VAL A 87 -6.19 24.06 -8.92
CA VAL A 87 -7.41 24.08 -8.10
C VAL A 87 -7.32 23.05 -6.98
N THR A 88 -6.81 21.84 -7.26
CA THR A 88 -6.65 20.76 -6.27
C THR A 88 -5.67 21.16 -5.17
N GLU A 89 -4.48 21.65 -5.55
CA GLU A 89 -3.47 22.11 -4.59
C GLU A 89 -4.00 23.26 -3.71
N LEU A 90 -4.70 24.23 -4.32
CA LEU A 90 -5.32 25.32 -3.57
C LEU A 90 -6.41 24.82 -2.62
N CYS A 91 -7.21 23.82 -3.01
CA CYS A 91 -8.22 23.24 -2.13
C CYS A 91 -7.60 22.55 -0.92
N LEU A 92 -6.57 21.73 -1.13
CA LEU A 92 -5.84 21.07 -0.06
C LEU A 92 -5.20 22.08 0.89
N GLU A 93 -4.56 23.09 0.33
CA GLU A 93 -3.81 24.08 1.08
C GLU A 93 -4.70 24.97 1.96
N TYR A 94 -5.80 25.45 1.38
CA TYR A 94 -6.73 26.32 2.09
C TYR A 94 -7.88 25.55 2.76
N LYS A 95 -7.79 24.22 2.80
CA LYS A 95 -8.75 23.31 3.46
C LYS A 95 -10.20 23.52 2.97
N ILE A 96 -10.36 23.65 1.65
CA ILE A 96 -11.66 23.85 1.01
C ILE A 96 -12.18 22.50 0.53
N TYR A 97 -13.24 22.03 1.18
CA TYR A 97 -13.81 20.68 1.00
C TYR A 97 -15.26 20.72 0.50
N ASP A 98 -15.55 21.62 -0.43
CA ASP A 98 -16.85 21.68 -1.12
C ASP A 98 -17.11 20.40 -1.92
N LEU A 99 -18.22 19.73 -1.63
CA LEU A 99 -18.52 18.39 -2.17
C LEU A 99 -18.69 18.38 -3.69
N GLN A 100 -19.32 19.42 -4.25
CA GLN A 100 -19.55 19.51 -5.69
C GLN A 100 -18.25 19.76 -6.44
N LEU A 101 -17.41 20.64 -5.89
CA LEU A 101 -16.08 20.90 -6.43
C LEU A 101 -15.22 19.64 -6.42
N TRP A 102 -15.13 18.94 -5.29
CA TRP A 102 -14.33 17.71 -5.19
C TRP A 102 -14.85 16.58 -6.08
N ASN A 103 -16.16 16.44 -6.25
CA ASN A 103 -16.73 15.51 -7.22
C ASN A 103 -16.21 15.80 -8.64
N GLY A 104 -16.21 17.08 -9.04
CA GLY A 104 -15.66 17.52 -10.32
C GLY A 104 -14.15 17.30 -10.44
N LEU A 105 -13.38 17.63 -9.39
CA LEU A 105 -11.94 17.48 -9.36
C LEU A 105 -11.52 16.02 -9.56
N LEU A 106 -12.09 15.10 -8.79
CA LEU A 106 -11.79 13.67 -8.91
C LEU A 106 -12.13 13.14 -10.31
N GLN A 107 -13.26 13.58 -10.89
CA GLN A 107 -13.63 13.25 -12.26
C GLN A 107 -12.61 13.74 -13.28
N LYS A 108 -12.18 15.01 -13.20
CA LYS A 108 -11.23 15.59 -14.15
C LYS A 108 -9.83 15.02 -14.00
N LEU A 109 -9.33 14.85 -12.78
CA LEU A 109 -8.02 14.24 -12.51
C LEU A 109 -7.94 12.83 -13.10
N LEU A 110 -9.00 12.04 -12.93
CA LEU A 110 -9.12 10.74 -13.57
C LEU A 110 -9.22 10.87 -15.10
N GLY A 111 -10.04 11.79 -15.62
CA GLY A 111 -10.23 12.01 -17.05
C GLY A 111 -8.95 12.46 -17.78
N PHE A 112 -8.06 13.19 -17.11
CA PHE A 112 -6.73 13.55 -17.62
C PHE A 112 -5.66 12.46 -17.39
N ASN A 113 -6.06 11.29 -16.91
CA ASN A 113 -5.18 10.15 -16.63
C ASN A 113 -4.02 10.49 -15.66
N MET A 114 -4.26 11.38 -14.69
CA MET A 114 -3.23 11.81 -13.72
C MET A 114 -3.09 10.82 -12.55
N ILE A 115 -3.03 9.51 -12.83
CA ILE A 115 -3.17 8.45 -11.81
C ILE A 115 -2.19 8.58 -10.63
N PRO A 116 -0.87 8.79 -10.83
CA PRO A 116 0.06 8.92 -9.71
C PRO A 116 -0.23 10.13 -8.82
N TYR A 117 -0.70 11.22 -9.43
CA TYR A 117 -1.08 12.42 -8.70
C TYR A 117 -2.42 12.25 -7.98
N LEU A 118 -3.41 11.65 -8.66
CA LEU A 118 -4.71 11.34 -8.08
C LEU A 118 -4.58 10.44 -6.85
N ARG A 119 -3.68 9.45 -6.86
CA ARG A 119 -3.38 8.63 -5.67
C ARG A 119 -2.92 9.50 -4.48
N LYS A 120 -1.96 10.41 -4.70
CA LYS A 120 -1.49 11.34 -3.65
C LYS A 120 -2.61 12.22 -3.11
N VAL A 121 -3.46 12.72 -4.01
CA VAL A 121 -4.62 13.54 -3.65
C VAL A 121 -5.59 12.73 -2.79
N LEU A 122 -5.94 11.51 -3.21
CA LEU A 122 -6.82 10.60 -2.47
C LEU A 122 -6.27 10.26 -1.07
N THR A 123 -4.98 9.95 -0.96
CA THR A 123 -4.32 9.72 0.34
C THR A 123 -4.40 10.98 1.20
N ALA A 124 -4.17 12.18 0.65
CA ALA A 124 -4.24 13.44 1.40
C ALA A 124 -5.66 13.75 1.92
N ILE A 125 -6.70 13.41 1.17
CA ILE A 125 -8.10 13.64 1.57
C ILE A 125 -8.73 12.45 2.31
N SER A 126 -8.01 11.35 2.51
CA SER A 126 -8.53 10.13 3.15
C SER A 126 -9.11 10.39 4.55
N SER A 127 -8.47 11.27 5.32
CA SER A 127 -8.91 11.67 6.68
C SER A 127 -10.09 12.66 6.71
N ILE A 128 -10.51 13.16 5.54
CA ILE A 128 -11.60 14.14 5.43
C ILE A 128 -12.91 13.41 5.18
N HIS A 129 -13.53 12.93 6.26
CA HIS A 129 -14.74 12.10 6.25
C HIS A 129 -15.92 12.71 5.45
N SER A 130 -16.06 14.05 5.43
CA SER A 130 -17.10 14.72 4.65
C SER A 130 -16.98 14.48 3.15
N LEU A 131 -15.79 14.16 2.64
CA LEU A 131 -15.57 13.87 1.23
C LEU A 131 -15.89 12.43 0.83
N TRP A 132 -16.08 11.52 1.79
CA TRP A 132 -16.39 10.12 1.47
C TRP A 132 -17.75 9.97 0.79
N GLN A 133 -18.68 10.88 1.07
CA GLN A 133 -20.00 10.93 0.42
C GLN A 133 -19.95 11.46 -1.04
N VAL A 134 -18.79 11.94 -1.51
CA VAL A 134 -18.66 12.40 -2.90
C VAL A 134 -18.83 11.19 -3.83
N PRO A 135 -19.77 11.23 -4.81
CA PRO A 135 -20.07 10.06 -5.63
C PRO A 135 -18.88 9.46 -6.38
N TYR A 136 -17.90 10.30 -6.76
CA TYR A 136 -16.68 9.84 -7.43
C TYR A 136 -15.55 9.43 -6.50
N PHE A 137 -15.71 9.48 -5.17
CA PHE A 137 -14.65 9.18 -4.21
C PHE A 137 -14.23 7.71 -4.27
N SER A 138 -15.15 6.78 -4.00
CA SER A 138 -14.90 5.34 -4.11
C SER A 138 -14.51 4.94 -5.53
N LYS A 139 -15.15 5.52 -6.54
CA LYS A 139 -14.81 5.31 -7.95
C LYS A 139 -13.39 5.75 -8.29
N ALA A 140 -12.90 6.87 -7.74
CA ALA A 140 -11.54 7.32 -7.95
C ALA A 140 -10.53 6.34 -7.31
N TRP A 141 -10.78 5.89 -6.07
CA TRP A 141 -10.00 4.82 -5.42
C TRP A 141 -9.96 3.53 -6.25
N GLN A 142 -11.11 3.04 -6.71
CA GLN A 142 -11.19 1.87 -7.59
C GLN A 142 -10.30 2.04 -8.84
N ARG A 143 -10.31 3.22 -9.45
CA ARG A 143 -9.57 3.47 -10.70
C ARG A 143 -8.07 3.64 -10.49
N VAL A 144 -7.62 4.28 -9.40
CA VAL A 144 -6.17 4.37 -9.12
C VAL A 144 -5.54 3.03 -8.79
N VAL A 145 -6.34 2.08 -8.28
CA VAL A 145 -5.95 0.68 -8.08
C VAL A 145 -5.97 -0.09 -9.39
N GLN A 146 -7.03 0.03 -10.19
CA GLN A 146 -7.21 -0.79 -11.39
C GLN A 146 -6.38 -0.36 -12.60
N VAL A 147 -6.19 0.95 -12.83
CA VAL A 147 -5.53 1.43 -14.07
C VAL A 147 -4.13 0.86 -14.25
N PRO A 148 -3.26 0.80 -13.22
CA PRO A 148 -1.95 0.18 -13.36
C PRO A 148 -2.03 -1.31 -13.68
N LEU A 149 -2.96 -2.04 -13.04
CA LEU A 149 -3.16 -3.48 -13.29
C LEU A 149 -3.65 -3.76 -14.72
N LEU A 150 -4.55 -2.92 -15.23
CA LEU A 150 -5.08 -3.03 -16.60
C LEU A 150 -4.05 -2.63 -17.67
N SER A 151 -3.07 -1.81 -17.31
CA SER A 151 -2.02 -1.35 -18.23
C SER A 151 -0.78 -2.25 -18.22
N ALA A 152 -0.69 -3.15 -17.23
CA ALA A 152 0.40 -4.10 -17.11
C ALA A 152 0.24 -5.29 -18.07
N SER A 153 1.36 -5.90 -18.44
CA SER A 153 1.41 -7.02 -19.37
C SER A 153 2.48 -8.01 -18.93
N CYS A 154 2.21 -9.31 -19.00
CA CYS A 154 3.21 -10.32 -18.67
C CYS A 154 4.21 -10.54 -19.82
N PRO A 155 5.50 -10.76 -19.53
CA PRO A 155 6.13 -10.68 -18.20
C PRO A 155 6.23 -9.23 -17.70
N LEU A 156 6.03 -9.01 -16.39
CA LEU A 156 6.03 -7.69 -15.78
C LEU A 156 7.43 -7.05 -15.80
N SER A 157 7.51 -5.78 -16.22
CA SER A 157 8.70 -4.97 -16.01
C SER A 157 8.85 -4.57 -14.53
N PRO A 158 10.07 -4.20 -14.07
CA PRO A 158 10.26 -3.72 -12.70
C PRO A 158 9.38 -2.52 -12.33
N SER A 159 9.10 -1.62 -13.29
CA SER A 159 8.21 -0.49 -13.05
C SER A 159 6.75 -0.92 -12.94
N GLN A 160 6.29 -1.87 -13.77
CA GLN A 160 4.93 -2.41 -13.70
C GLN A 160 4.70 -3.16 -12.38
N LEU A 161 5.71 -3.91 -11.90
CA LEU A 161 5.64 -4.57 -10.60
C LEU A 161 5.56 -3.55 -9.45
N SER A 162 6.38 -2.49 -9.50
CA SER A 162 6.30 -1.37 -8.56
C SER A 162 4.89 -0.75 -8.54
N ASP A 163 4.31 -0.51 -9.70
CA ASP A 163 2.95 0.01 -9.82
C ASP A 163 1.88 -0.96 -9.28
N CYS A 164 2.10 -2.27 -9.41
CA CYS A 164 1.25 -3.31 -8.80
C CYS A 164 1.33 -3.29 -7.27
N CYS A 165 2.52 -3.10 -6.70
CA CYS A 165 2.71 -2.91 -5.25
C CYS A 165 2.00 -1.67 -4.75
N GLU A 166 2.20 -0.54 -5.42
CA GLU A 166 1.53 0.71 -5.09
C GLU A 166 0.00 0.62 -5.19
N SER A 167 -0.52 -0.22 -6.08
CA SER A 167 -1.96 -0.48 -6.19
C SER A 167 -2.49 -1.23 -4.96
N LEU A 168 -1.73 -2.19 -4.42
CA LEU A 168 -2.11 -2.88 -3.17
C LEU A 168 -1.98 -1.96 -1.96
N ILE A 169 -0.96 -1.10 -1.91
CA ILE A 169 -0.82 -0.07 -0.86
C ILE A 169 -2.02 0.87 -0.90
N ALA A 170 -2.43 1.34 -2.08
CA ALA A 170 -3.61 2.18 -2.23
C ALA A 170 -4.89 1.50 -1.73
N ILE A 171 -5.03 0.18 -1.87
CA ILE A 171 -6.15 -0.58 -1.28
C ILE A 171 -6.10 -0.50 0.25
N LEU A 172 -4.92 -0.69 0.86
CA LEU A 172 -4.74 -0.66 2.32
C LEU A 172 -4.96 0.74 2.91
N GLU A 173 -4.69 1.79 2.14
CA GLU A 173 -4.93 3.19 2.52
C GLU A 173 -6.36 3.67 2.24
N CYS A 174 -7.14 2.93 1.46
CA CYS A 174 -8.49 3.33 1.05
C CYS A 174 -9.46 3.29 2.25
N PRO A 175 -10.05 4.42 2.65
CA PRO A 175 -10.97 4.46 3.78
C PRO A 175 -12.36 3.87 3.48
N VAL A 176 -12.65 3.63 2.20
CA VAL A 176 -13.92 3.06 1.71
C VAL A 176 -13.65 1.75 0.95
N SER A 177 -12.75 0.93 1.48
CA SER A 177 -12.34 -0.34 0.88
C SER A 177 -13.52 -1.30 0.68
N ASP A 178 -14.55 -1.22 1.52
CA ASP A 178 -15.78 -2.02 1.41
C ASP A 178 -16.59 -1.74 0.12
N ASP A 179 -16.42 -0.55 -0.47
CA ASP A 179 -17.07 -0.16 -1.73
C ASP A 179 -16.30 -0.64 -2.98
N LEU A 180 -15.08 -1.15 -2.79
CA LEU A 180 -14.22 -1.56 -3.90
C LEU A 180 -14.54 -2.98 -4.37
N ASP A 181 -14.45 -3.21 -5.68
CA ASP A 181 -14.56 -4.55 -6.27
C ASP A 181 -13.25 -5.32 -6.07
N MET A 182 -13.02 -5.79 -4.84
CA MET A 182 -11.82 -6.56 -4.47
C MET A 182 -11.73 -7.89 -5.21
N VAL A 183 -12.85 -8.50 -5.59
CA VAL A 183 -12.85 -9.76 -6.34
C VAL A 183 -12.38 -9.52 -7.77
N GLY A 184 -12.84 -8.45 -8.42
CA GLY A 184 -12.36 -8.02 -9.73
C GLY A 184 -10.88 -7.65 -9.72
N VAL A 185 -10.42 -6.93 -8.69
CA VAL A 185 -9.00 -6.58 -8.52
C VAL A 185 -8.15 -7.83 -8.28
N ALA A 186 -8.59 -8.75 -7.42
CA ALA A 186 -7.89 -10.02 -7.20
C ALA A 186 -7.74 -10.81 -8.51
N ARG A 187 -8.78 -10.84 -9.34
CA ARG A 187 -8.73 -11.50 -10.66
C ARG A 187 -7.68 -10.86 -11.59
N GLN A 188 -7.53 -9.54 -11.55
CA GLN A 188 -6.49 -8.84 -12.32
C GLN A 188 -5.09 -9.23 -11.84
N TYR A 189 -4.85 -9.31 -10.53
CA TYR A 189 -3.57 -9.82 -10.01
C TYR A 189 -3.28 -11.25 -10.42
N VAL A 190 -4.30 -12.13 -10.48
CA VAL A 190 -4.13 -13.50 -11.00
C VAL A 190 -3.70 -13.49 -12.47
N GLN A 191 -4.31 -12.63 -13.30
CA GLN A 191 -3.94 -12.48 -14.72
C GLN A 191 -2.51 -11.99 -14.91
N LEU A 192 -1.98 -11.23 -13.94
CA LEU A 192 -0.61 -10.75 -13.92
C LEU A 192 0.37 -11.73 -13.23
N GLU A 193 -0.06 -12.96 -12.97
CA GLU A 193 0.74 -13.99 -12.28
C GLU A 193 1.20 -13.57 -10.87
N LEU A 194 0.41 -12.75 -10.17
CA LEU A 194 0.67 -12.24 -8.81
C LEU A 194 -0.30 -12.82 -7.75
N PRO A 195 -0.32 -14.15 -7.52
CA PRO A 195 -1.27 -14.77 -6.59
C PRO A 195 -1.16 -14.31 -5.13
N ALA A 196 0.01 -13.85 -4.65
CA ALA A 196 0.11 -13.30 -3.29
C ALA A 196 -0.70 -12.00 -3.15
N PHE A 197 -0.67 -11.14 -4.18
CA PHE A 197 -1.43 -9.89 -4.24
C PHE A 197 -2.93 -10.16 -4.40
N ALA A 198 -3.29 -11.17 -5.20
CA ALA A 198 -4.68 -11.62 -5.32
C ALA A 198 -5.23 -12.09 -3.97
N LEU A 199 -4.48 -12.92 -3.24
CA LEU A 199 -4.86 -13.40 -1.91
C LEU A 199 -4.98 -12.25 -0.90
N ALA A 200 -4.06 -11.29 -0.96
CA ALA A 200 -4.10 -10.06 -0.17
C ALA A 200 -5.44 -9.32 -0.36
N CYS A 201 -5.89 -9.15 -1.60
CA CYS A 201 -7.18 -8.52 -1.90
C CYS A 201 -8.37 -9.33 -1.36
N LEU A 202 -8.34 -10.67 -1.48
CA LEU A 202 -9.41 -11.52 -0.97
C LEU A 202 -9.52 -11.46 0.57
N MET A 203 -8.40 -11.32 1.27
CA MET A 203 -8.38 -11.16 2.73
C MET A 203 -9.04 -9.86 3.21
N LEU A 204 -9.11 -8.84 2.35
CA LEU A 204 -9.70 -7.55 2.66
C LEU A 204 -11.21 -7.47 2.36
N LEU A 205 -11.84 -8.56 1.90
CA LEU A 205 -13.28 -8.59 1.69
C LEU A 205 -14.05 -8.38 3.02
N PRO A 206 -15.10 -7.53 3.06
CA PRO A 206 -15.83 -7.24 4.30
C PRO A 206 -16.63 -8.42 4.84
N HIS A 207 -17.29 -9.17 3.94
CA HIS A 207 -18.20 -10.24 4.34
C HIS A 207 -17.45 -11.54 4.66
N SER A 208 -17.46 -11.95 5.92
CA SER A 208 -16.73 -13.13 6.42
C SER A 208 -17.03 -14.40 5.61
N GLU A 209 -18.28 -14.78 5.41
CA GLU A 209 -18.63 -16.03 4.70
C GLU A 209 -18.13 -16.06 3.25
N LYS A 210 -18.43 -14.99 2.49
CA LYS A 210 -17.95 -14.85 1.10
C LYS A 210 -16.43 -14.82 1.04
N ARG A 211 -15.79 -14.12 1.99
CA ARG A 211 -14.33 -14.06 2.12
C ARG A 211 -13.74 -15.46 2.32
N HIS A 212 -14.25 -16.24 3.28
CA HIS A 212 -13.77 -17.60 3.52
C HIS A 212 -13.96 -18.50 2.30
N GLN A 213 -15.10 -18.40 1.61
CA GLN A 213 -15.36 -19.18 0.39
C GLN A 213 -14.38 -18.82 -0.73
N HIS A 214 -14.16 -17.52 -1.00
CA HIS A 214 -13.21 -17.07 -2.01
C HIS A 214 -11.77 -17.48 -1.69
N ILE A 215 -11.31 -17.28 -0.44
CA ILE A 215 -9.97 -17.67 0.00
C ILE A 215 -9.78 -19.19 -0.14
N LYS A 216 -10.72 -20.00 0.34
CA LYS A 216 -10.64 -21.46 0.27
C LYS A 216 -10.56 -21.92 -1.19
N THR A 217 -11.43 -21.36 -2.05
CA THR A 217 -11.43 -21.68 -3.49
C THR A 217 -10.10 -21.31 -4.14
N PHE A 218 -9.58 -20.12 -3.84
CA PHE A 218 -8.32 -19.63 -4.37
C PHE A 218 -7.13 -20.52 -3.97
N LEU A 219 -7.00 -20.83 -2.68
CA LEU A 219 -5.92 -21.67 -2.14
C LEU A 219 -5.98 -23.12 -2.63
N ASN A 220 -7.16 -23.61 -3.05
CA ASN A 220 -7.28 -24.93 -3.69
C ASN A 220 -6.76 -24.94 -5.14
N SER A 221 -6.72 -23.78 -5.79
CA SER A 221 -6.36 -23.64 -7.21
C SER A 221 -4.95 -23.11 -7.46
N CYS A 222 -4.27 -22.63 -6.41
CA CYS A 222 -2.98 -21.96 -6.52
C CYS A 222 -1.89 -22.71 -5.74
N SER A 223 -0.66 -22.72 -6.28
CA SER A 223 0.49 -23.29 -5.58
C SER A 223 0.85 -22.46 -4.34
N PRO A 224 0.86 -23.06 -3.13
CA PRO A 224 1.30 -22.38 -1.93
C PRO A 224 2.75 -21.88 -2.00
N GLN A 225 3.61 -22.63 -2.70
CA GLN A 225 5.02 -22.27 -2.88
C GLN A 225 5.17 -20.93 -3.62
N VAL A 226 4.40 -20.71 -4.67
CA VAL A 226 4.46 -19.47 -5.47
C VAL A 226 4.00 -18.28 -4.64
N ILE A 227 2.96 -18.45 -3.83
CA ILE A 227 2.48 -17.39 -2.93
C ILE A 227 3.59 -17.02 -1.93
N LEU A 228 4.17 -18.01 -1.25
CA LEU A 228 5.23 -17.77 -0.25
C LEU A 228 6.47 -17.12 -0.87
N GLN A 229 6.81 -17.46 -2.12
CA GLN A 229 7.89 -16.82 -2.86
C GLN A 229 7.63 -15.35 -3.13
N GLN A 230 6.44 -14.99 -3.61
CA GLN A 230 6.11 -13.58 -3.85
C GLN A 230 6.04 -12.75 -2.58
N LEU A 231 5.63 -13.35 -1.46
CA LEU A 231 5.65 -12.66 -0.16
C LEU A 231 7.07 -12.27 0.25
N GLU A 232 8.04 -13.16 0.03
CA GLU A 232 9.46 -12.92 0.33
C GLU A 232 10.07 -11.89 -0.64
N GLU A 233 9.80 -12.01 -1.93
CA GLU A 233 10.42 -11.19 -2.98
C GLU A 233 9.82 -9.78 -3.08
N HIS A 234 8.53 -9.62 -2.81
CA HIS A 234 7.81 -8.38 -3.14
C HIS A 234 7.07 -7.73 -1.96
N MET A 235 6.80 -8.47 -0.87
CA MET A 235 6.03 -7.96 0.27
C MET A 235 6.80 -7.98 1.59
N SER A 236 8.11 -8.22 1.58
CA SER A 236 8.93 -8.34 2.79
C SER A 236 9.35 -7.02 3.43
N THR A 237 9.08 -5.88 2.77
CA THR A 237 9.52 -4.55 3.22
C THR A 237 8.39 -3.51 3.18
N GLY A 238 8.61 -2.37 3.84
CA GLY A 238 7.71 -1.22 3.79
C GLY A 238 6.32 -1.48 4.39
N GLN A 239 5.29 -0.85 3.81
CA GLN A 239 3.90 -0.94 4.27
C GLN A 239 3.29 -2.34 4.10
N LEU A 240 3.83 -3.17 3.20
CA LEU A 240 3.31 -4.52 2.94
C LEU A 240 3.85 -5.57 3.90
N ALA A 241 4.97 -5.31 4.60
CA ALA A 241 5.62 -6.28 5.48
C ALA A 241 4.69 -6.82 6.59
N GLY A 242 3.92 -5.93 7.23
CA GLY A 242 2.96 -6.32 8.26
C GLY A 242 1.83 -7.22 7.71
N PHE A 243 1.39 -6.96 6.48
CA PHE A 243 0.33 -7.73 5.85
C PHE A 243 0.83 -9.07 5.29
N SER A 244 2.08 -9.09 4.81
CA SER A 244 2.76 -10.30 4.32
C SER A 244 2.73 -11.44 5.34
N HIS A 245 2.99 -11.14 6.62
CA HIS A 245 2.95 -12.15 7.68
C HIS A 245 1.55 -12.75 7.88
N GLN A 246 0.48 -11.96 7.74
CA GLN A 246 -0.89 -12.46 7.84
C GLN A 246 -1.23 -13.42 6.69
N ILE A 247 -0.81 -13.07 5.46
CA ILE A 247 -0.99 -13.91 4.28
C ILE A 247 -0.20 -15.21 4.44
N GLN A 248 1.05 -15.13 4.90
CA GLN A 248 1.89 -16.28 5.17
C GLN A 248 1.23 -17.24 6.18
N ASN A 249 0.75 -16.73 7.31
CA ASN A 249 0.08 -17.53 8.33
C ASN A 249 -1.18 -18.22 7.76
N LEU A 250 -1.95 -17.53 6.93
CA LEU A 250 -3.12 -18.08 6.27
C LEU A 250 -2.76 -19.27 5.36
N VAL A 251 -1.72 -19.13 4.55
CA VAL A 251 -1.23 -20.19 3.64
C VAL A 251 -0.74 -21.41 4.44
N LEU A 252 0.09 -21.18 5.47
CA LEU A 252 0.64 -22.26 6.30
C LEU A 252 -0.45 -22.98 7.10
N ASN A 253 -1.43 -22.24 7.64
CA ASN A 253 -2.59 -22.83 8.31
C ASN A 253 -3.44 -23.67 7.35
N ASN A 254 -3.60 -23.25 6.09
CA ASN A 254 -4.32 -24.04 5.10
C ASN A 254 -3.62 -25.37 4.79
N ILE A 255 -2.29 -25.36 4.61
CA ILE A 255 -1.50 -26.59 4.41
C ILE A 255 -1.65 -27.52 5.61
N ARG A 256 -1.54 -26.98 6.83
CA ARG A 256 -1.74 -27.73 8.07
C ARG A 256 -3.11 -28.38 8.13
N ASN A 257 -4.17 -27.59 7.92
CA ASN A 257 -5.55 -28.08 8.05
C ASN A 257 -5.87 -29.19 7.03
N LYS A 258 -5.22 -29.18 5.86
CA LYS A 258 -5.35 -30.24 4.86
C LYS A 258 -4.37 -31.40 5.02
N LYS A 259 -3.38 -31.26 5.91
CA LYS A 259 -2.27 -32.20 6.10
C LYS A 259 -1.44 -32.43 4.82
N GLU A 260 -1.39 -31.44 3.94
CA GLU A 260 -0.68 -31.49 2.64
C GLU A 260 0.79 -31.05 2.78
N PHE A 261 1.50 -31.53 3.80
CA PHE A 261 2.86 -31.08 4.13
C PHE A 261 3.87 -31.34 3.00
N GLY A 262 3.66 -32.40 2.23
CA GLY A 262 4.51 -32.78 1.09
C GLY A 262 4.65 -31.71 0.01
N ILE A 263 3.70 -30.77 -0.10
CA ILE A 263 3.76 -29.66 -1.06
C ILE A 263 5.01 -28.79 -0.83
N LEU A 264 5.40 -28.58 0.43
CA LEU A 264 6.55 -27.75 0.76
C LEU A 264 7.82 -28.53 1.08
N ALA A 265 7.76 -29.86 1.26
CA ALA A 265 8.85 -30.69 1.78
C ALA A 265 10.19 -30.51 1.04
N LYS A 266 10.16 -30.30 -0.28
CA LYS A 266 11.36 -30.12 -1.13
C LYS A 266 11.74 -28.64 -1.36
N THR A 267 11.15 -27.72 -0.61
CA THR A 267 11.32 -26.28 -0.80
C THR A 267 11.95 -25.64 0.43
N LYS A 268 12.58 -24.47 0.25
CA LYS A 268 13.09 -23.67 1.39
C LYS A 268 11.99 -23.27 2.39
N TYR A 269 10.73 -23.25 1.95
CA TYR A 269 9.58 -22.91 2.79
C TYR A 269 9.16 -24.02 3.76
N PHE A 270 9.72 -25.24 3.67
CA PHE A 270 9.45 -26.29 4.65
C PHE A 270 9.91 -25.90 6.05
N GLN A 271 11.07 -25.24 6.15
CA GLN A 271 11.59 -24.75 7.42
C GLN A 271 10.69 -23.65 8.01
N VAL A 272 10.13 -22.81 7.15
CA VAL A 272 9.18 -21.78 7.54
C VAL A 272 7.88 -22.39 8.10
N LEU A 273 7.39 -23.46 7.47
CA LEU A 273 6.26 -24.25 7.98
C LEU A 273 6.57 -24.90 9.34
N LYS A 274 7.76 -25.52 9.49
CA LYS A 274 8.22 -26.12 10.76
C LYS A 274 8.18 -25.10 11.90
N LEU A 275 8.80 -23.93 11.69
CA LEU A 275 8.81 -22.84 12.67
C LEU A 275 7.41 -22.34 13.02
N HIS A 276 6.53 -22.20 12.02
CA HIS A 276 5.13 -21.81 12.24
C HIS A 276 4.36 -22.80 13.13
N LEU A 277 4.54 -24.10 12.90
CA LEU A 277 3.87 -25.13 13.69
C LEU A 277 4.42 -25.23 15.12
N ILE A 278 5.72 -25.01 15.31
CA ILE A 278 6.34 -24.87 16.64
C ILE A 278 5.73 -23.68 17.37
N ASN A 279 5.68 -22.51 16.73
CA ASN A 279 5.17 -21.27 17.36
C ASN A 279 3.68 -21.37 17.71
N THR A 280 2.90 -22.10 16.92
CA THR A 280 1.47 -22.29 17.15
C THR A 280 1.13 -23.52 18.00
N ASN A 281 2.13 -24.29 18.44
CA ASN A 281 1.97 -25.52 19.22
C ASN A 281 1.15 -26.61 18.52
N ASN A 282 1.19 -26.67 17.19
CA ASN A 282 0.45 -27.64 16.38
C ASN A 282 1.40 -28.57 15.63
N ILE A 283 2.25 -29.30 16.37
CA ILE A 283 3.33 -30.10 15.77
C ILE A 283 2.96 -31.56 15.47
N THR A 284 1.92 -32.11 16.11
CA THR A 284 1.57 -33.54 16.09
C THR A 284 1.37 -34.09 14.68
N ASP A 285 0.59 -33.40 13.85
CA ASP A 285 0.31 -33.84 12.47
C ASP A 285 1.59 -33.84 11.61
N LEU A 286 2.49 -32.87 11.81
CA LEU A 286 3.76 -32.84 11.08
C LEU A 286 4.74 -33.90 11.58
N VAL A 287 4.79 -34.17 12.89
CA VAL A 287 5.59 -35.26 13.46
C VAL A 287 5.15 -36.60 12.86
N ASN A 288 3.85 -36.85 12.79
CA ASN A 288 3.31 -38.07 12.18
C ASN A 288 3.65 -38.17 10.68
N TYR A 289 3.54 -37.06 9.96
CA TYR A 289 3.96 -37.00 8.55
C TYR A 289 5.45 -37.32 8.38
N LEU A 290 6.33 -36.68 9.16
CA LEU A 290 7.78 -36.90 9.09
C LEU A 290 8.14 -38.35 9.40
N ALA A 291 7.55 -38.94 10.45
CA ALA A 291 7.83 -40.30 10.86
C ALA A 291 7.41 -41.35 9.82
N ASN A 292 6.29 -41.10 9.12
CA ASN A 292 5.72 -42.06 8.17
C ASN A 292 6.26 -41.88 6.74
N GLU A 293 6.40 -40.64 6.28
CA GLU A 293 6.68 -40.32 4.88
C GLU A 293 8.14 -39.92 4.62
N VAL A 294 8.90 -39.54 5.65
CA VAL A 294 10.29 -39.08 5.50
C VAL A 294 11.27 -39.99 6.25
N SER A 295 11.37 -39.86 7.57
CA SER A 295 12.12 -40.76 8.45
C SER A 295 11.81 -40.47 9.93
N VAL A 296 12.01 -41.49 10.77
CA VAL A 296 11.95 -41.35 12.23
C VAL A 296 13.01 -40.37 12.74
N ASP A 297 14.18 -40.34 12.10
CA ASP A 297 15.25 -39.40 12.43
C ASP A 297 14.79 -37.95 12.25
N GLU A 298 14.17 -37.61 11.11
CA GLU A 298 13.67 -36.25 10.87
C GLU A 298 12.56 -35.85 11.84
N ALA A 299 11.67 -36.79 12.18
CA ALA A 299 10.65 -36.57 13.20
C ALA A 299 11.29 -36.28 14.58
N SER A 300 12.32 -37.02 14.96
CA SER A 300 13.03 -36.83 16.23
C SER A 300 13.77 -35.50 16.31
N VAL A 301 14.37 -35.04 15.20
CA VAL A 301 15.01 -33.71 15.10
C VAL A 301 13.98 -32.61 15.31
N PHE A 302 12.83 -32.70 14.63
CA PHE A 302 11.77 -31.71 14.77
C PHE A 302 11.15 -31.67 16.18
N ILE A 303 10.95 -32.83 16.84
CA ILE A 303 10.53 -32.90 18.24
C ILE A 303 11.55 -32.22 19.16
N SER A 304 12.85 -32.43 18.90
CA SER A 304 13.92 -31.84 19.68
C SER A 304 13.97 -30.32 19.53
N GLU A 305 13.76 -29.80 18.32
CA GLU A 305 13.62 -28.36 18.06
C GLU A 305 12.44 -27.75 18.81
N TYR A 306 11.26 -28.40 18.76
CA TYR A 306 10.09 -27.97 19.51
C TYR A 306 10.33 -27.97 21.03
N SER A 307 10.92 -29.04 21.54
CA SER A 307 11.18 -29.23 22.98
C SER A 307 12.17 -28.18 23.50
N LYS A 308 13.21 -27.87 22.71
CA LYS A 308 14.13 -26.76 22.97
C LYS A 308 13.41 -25.40 22.96
N HIS A 309 12.52 -25.17 21.99
CA HIS A 309 11.73 -23.93 21.91
C HIS A 309 10.79 -23.75 23.12
N ARG A 310 10.34 -24.86 23.73
CA ARG A 310 9.55 -24.87 24.98
C ARG A 310 10.37 -24.74 26.26
N GLY A 311 11.70 -24.76 26.18
CA GLY A 311 12.57 -24.74 27.36
C GLY A 311 12.74 -26.10 28.05
N ASN A 312 12.27 -27.19 27.43
CA ASN A 312 12.35 -28.55 27.96
C ASN A 312 13.15 -29.44 27.00
N PRO A 313 14.49 -29.27 26.89
CA PRO A 313 15.29 -30.00 25.92
C PRO A 313 15.24 -31.51 26.16
N VAL A 314 15.21 -32.27 25.06
CA VAL A 314 15.27 -33.74 25.08
C VAL A 314 16.68 -34.19 25.53
N PRO A 315 16.82 -35.31 26.26
CA PRO A 315 18.14 -35.84 26.64
C PRO A 315 19.05 -36.05 25.43
N ALA A 316 20.32 -35.66 25.55
CA ALA A 316 21.29 -35.68 24.44
C ALA A 316 21.57 -37.10 23.88
N ASP A 317 21.36 -38.13 24.71
CA ASP A 317 21.66 -39.52 24.37
C ASP A 317 20.41 -40.35 23.97
N ALA A 318 19.23 -39.72 23.89
CA ALA A 318 17.99 -40.42 23.58
C ALA A 318 17.95 -40.88 22.11
N ALA A 319 17.60 -42.15 21.87
CA ALA A 319 17.50 -42.66 20.51
C ALA A 319 16.29 -42.03 19.77
N PRO A 320 16.36 -41.79 18.44
CA PRO A 320 15.25 -41.20 17.67
C PRO A 320 13.88 -41.85 17.89
N CYS A 321 13.84 -43.19 17.98
CA CYS A 321 12.64 -43.96 18.28
C CYS A 321 12.11 -43.73 19.71
N GLU A 322 12.98 -43.47 20.68
CA GLU A 322 12.60 -43.17 22.07
C GLU A 322 12.02 -41.77 22.17
N ILE A 323 12.65 -40.80 21.50
CA ILE A 323 12.15 -39.41 21.41
C ILE A 323 10.73 -39.38 20.83
N LEU A 324 10.52 -40.11 19.73
CA LEU A 324 9.20 -40.21 19.10
C LEU A 324 8.17 -40.88 20.02
N LYS A 325 8.53 -41.97 20.71
CA LYS A 325 7.64 -42.63 21.68
C LYS A 325 7.31 -41.74 22.87
N MET A 326 8.28 -41.03 23.43
CA MET A 326 8.08 -40.10 24.54
C MET A 326 7.09 -38.99 24.15
N PHE A 327 7.25 -38.45 22.94
CA PHE A 327 6.35 -37.43 22.43
C PHE A 327 4.92 -37.96 22.23
N LEU A 328 4.76 -39.11 21.59
CA LEU A 328 3.44 -39.71 21.34
C LEU A 328 2.72 -40.18 22.62
N ASN A 329 3.47 -40.63 23.62
CA ASN A 329 2.90 -41.08 24.90
C ASN A 329 2.59 -39.93 25.87
N GLY A 330 3.17 -38.74 25.66
CA GLY A 330 2.96 -37.54 26.48
C GLY A 330 2.09 -36.46 25.83
N SER A 331 1.59 -36.68 24.61
CA SER A 331 0.74 -35.74 23.85
C SER A 331 -0.75 -35.89 24.13
#